data_AF-A0A3D1S0D3-F1
#
_entry.id   AF-A0A3D1S0D3-F1
#
_cell.length_a   1.000
_cell.length_b   1.000
_cell.length_c   1.000
_cell.angle_alpha   90.00
_cell.angle_beta   90.00
_cell.angle_gamma   90.00
#
_symmetry.space_group_name_H-M   'P 1'
#
loop_
_entity.id
_entity.type
_entity.pdbx_description
1 polymer ?
#
loop_
_entity_poly.entity_id
_entity_poly.type
_entity_poly.pdbx_seq_one_letter_code
_entity_poly.pdbx_strand_id
1 'polypeptide(L)'
;MSGIASVDQVQRFLFNKANVRGELVQLQDTYRDILSSYTYPPIIQTLLGELMAATTLLNATLKFEGEIGLQIQSDGIIKYAVVNGTHDLKLRGVARWDETVTELPE
;
A
#
# COMPACT_ATOMS: atom_id res chain seq x y z
N MET A 1 -3.06 17.01 25.64
CA MET A 1 -2.81 15.68 25.04
C MET A 1 -2.06 15.91 23.74
N SER A 2 -0.73 15.71 23.74
CA SER A 2 0.06 15.83 22.52
C SER A 2 -0.26 14.58 21.68
N GLY A 3 -1.03 14.74 20.61
CA GLY A 3 -1.26 13.66 19.66
C GLY A 3 0.10 13.21 19.13
N ILE A 4 0.41 11.93 19.23
CA ILE A 4 1.54 11.36 18.50
C ILE A 4 1.19 11.61 17.03
N ALA A 5 2.00 12.41 16.34
CA ALA A 5 1.83 12.64 14.91
C ALA A 5 1.84 11.27 14.22
N SER A 6 0.89 11.06 13.30
CA SER A 6 0.87 9.89 12.41
C SER A 6 2.28 9.60 11.91
N VAL A 7 2.71 8.35 12.02
CA VAL A 7 4.05 7.92 11.55
C VAL A 7 4.06 7.75 10.02
N ASP A 8 2.91 7.92 9.37
CA ASP A 8 2.80 7.81 7.92
C ASP A 8 3.47 9.01 7.24
N GLN A 9 4.44 8.73 6.38
CA GLN A 9 5.21 9.76 5.70
C GLN A 9 5.78 9.29 4.35
N VAL A 10 5.98 10.26 3.45
CA VAL A 10 6.73 10.08 2.21
C VAL A 10 7.85 11.09 2.16
N GLN A 11 9.09 10.59 2.17
CA GLN A 11 10.28 11.43 2.08
C GLN A 11 10.90 11.30 0.69
N ARG A 12 10.92 12.41 -0.05
CA ARG A 12 11.61 12.50 -1.34
C ARG A 12 13.04 13.01 -1.13
N PHE A 13 14.00 12.46 -1.87
CA PHE A 13 15.40 12.88 -1.82
C PHE A 13 16.07 12.79 -3.19
N LEU A 14 17.19 13.49 -3.33
CA LEU A 14 17.98 13.55 -4.56
C LEU A 14 19.43 13.18 -4.25
N PHE A 15 20.05 12.45 -5.17
CA PHE A 15 21.48 12.17 -5.09
C PHE A 15 22.26 13.28 -5.80
N ASN A 16 22.88 14.21 -5.07
CA ASN A 16 23.54 15.38 -5.68
C ASN A 16 24.65 15.06 -6.70
N LYS A 17 25.21 13.84 -6.66
CA LYS A 17 26.28 13.38 -7.56
C LYS A 17 25.80 12.41 -8.65
N ALA A 18 24.51 12.15 -8.76
CA ALA A 18 23.92 11.26 -9.77
C ALA A 18 22.57 11.82 -10.25
N ASN A 19 22.19 11.60 -11.51
CA ASN A 19 20.88 12.03 -11.99
C ASN A 19 19.76 11.05 -11.55
N VAL A 20 19.63 10.86 -10.24
CA VAL A 20 18.73 9.89 -9.61
C VAL A 20 17.95 10.55 -8.49
N ARG A 21 16.63 10.32 -8.49
CA ARG A 21 15.71 10.67 -7.41
C ARG A 21 15.35 9.41 -6.62
N GLY A 22 15.18 9.55 -5.31
CA GLY A 22 14.73 8.49 -4.42
C GLY A 22 13.53 8.94 -3.61
N GLU A 23 12.75 7.95 -3.18
CA GLU A 23 11.57 8.14 -2.34
C GLU A 23 11.58 7.05 -1.27
N LEU A 24 11.23 7.41 -0.05
CA LEU A 24 11.06 6.50 1.08
C LEU A 24 9.65 6.66 1.63
N VAL A 25 8.95 5.54 1.78
CA VAL A 25 7.58 5.49 2.29
C VAL A 25 7.57 4.78 3.64
N GLN A 26 6.81 5.31 4.58
CA GLN A 26 6.47 4.63 5.83
C GLN A 26 4.97 4.73 6.02
N LEU A 27 4.31 3.60 6.24
CA LEU A 27 2.86 3.48 6.41
C LEU A 27 2.61 2.55 7.60
N GLN A 28 2.16 3.12 8.72
CA GLN A 28 1.87 2.40 9.95
C GLN A 28 0.38 2.51 10.30
N ASP A 29 -0.15 3.73 10.43
CA ASP A 29 -1.53 3.94 10.83
C ASP A 29 -2.48 3.59 9.68
N THR A 30 -2.21 4.06 8.47
CA THR A 30 -2.99 3.69 7.27
C THR A 30 -2.97 2.18 7.01
N TYR A 31 -1.83 1.52 7.25
CA TYR A 31 -1.72 0.06 7.14
C TYR A 31 -2.64 -0.65 8.15
N ARG A 32 -2.58 -0.26 9.42
CA ARG A 32 -3.44 -0.83 10.46
C ARG A 32 -4.92 -0.59 10.16
N ASP A 33 -5.28 0.60 9.71
CA ASP A 33 -6.66 0.98 9.44
C ASP A 33 -7.26 0.16 8.30
N ILE A 34 -6.52 -0.03 7.19
CA ILE A 34 -6.98 -0.86 6.07
C ILE A 34 -7.15 -2.32 6.51
N LEU A 35 -6.19 -2.87 7.27
CA LEU A 35 -6.29 -4.25 7.75
C LEU A 35 -7.35 -4.45 8.84
N SER A 36 -7.78 -3.40 9.52
CA SER A 36 -8.87 -3.50 10.52
C SER A 36 -10.24 -3.78 9.91
N SER A 37 -10.39 -3.56 8.59
CA SER A 37 -11.68 -3.73 7.88
C SER A 37 -12.12 -5.18 7.71
N TYR A 38 -11.19 -6.14 7.80
CA TYR A 38 -11.45 -7.57 7.61
C TYR A 38 -10.31 -8.39 8.22
N THR A 39 -10.59 -9.60 8.72
CA THR A 39 -9.56 -10.50 9.26
C THR A 39 -8.75 -11.15 8.13
N TYR A 40 -7.76 -10.44 7.61
CA TYR A 40 -6.89 -10.95 6.56
C TYR A 40 -5.86 -11.96 7.10
N PRO A 41 -5.61 -13.09 6.42
CA PRO A 41 -4.48 -13.96 6.72
C PRO A 41 -3.13 -13.23 6.57
N PRO A 42 -2.06 -13.62 7.30
CA PRO A 42 -0.79 -12.90 7.30
C PRO A 42 -0.20 -12.64 5.91
N ILE A 43 -0.22 -13.61 5.00
CA ILE A 43 0.29 -13.42 3.63
C ILE A 43 -0.50 -12.36 2.84
N ILE A 44 -1.81 -12.26 3.07
CA ILE A 44 -2.66 -11.25 2.44
C ILE A 44 -2.41 -9.86 3.06
N GLN A 45 -2.12 -9.81 4.37
CA GLN A 45 -1.69 -8.57 5.03
C GLN A 45 -0.39 -8.06 4.41
N THR A 46 0.61 -8.93 4.22
CA THR A 46 1.88 -8.59 3.56
C THR A 46 1.65 -8.07 2.15
N LEU A 47 0.87 -8.79 1.33
CA LEU A 47 0.56 -8.38 -0.04
C LEU A 47 -0.11 -7.00 -0.09
N LEU A 48 -1.09 -6.75 0.77
CA LEU A 48 -1.75 -5.45 0.86
C LEU A 48 -0.76 -4.36 1.29
N GLY A 49 0.14 -4.64 2.24
CA GLY A 49 1.20 -3.71 2.64
C GLY A 49 2.16 -3.35 1.50
N GLU A 50 2.58 -4.35 0.72
CA GLU A 50 3.42 -4.14 -0.47
C GLU A 50 2.71 -3.30 -1.54
N LEU A 51 1.44 -3.61 -1.82
CA LEU A 51 0.60 -2.83 -2.73
C LEU A 51 0.42 -1.39 -2.25
N MET A 52 0.19 -1.17 -0.95
CA MET A 52 0.07 0.17 -0.38
C MET A 52 1.35 0.98 -0.55
N ALA A 53 2.51 0.37 -0.26
CA ALA A 53 3.80 1.00 -0.45
C ALA A 53 4.04 1.34 -1.94
N ALA A 54 3.78 0.38 -2.84
CA ALA A 54 3.93 0.56 -4.29
C ALA A 54 3.00 1.66 -4.83
N THR A 55 1.72 1.64 -4.49
CA THR A 55 0.74 2.67 -4.88
C THR A 55 1.18 4.05 -4.40
N THR A 56 1.69 4.16 -3.18
CA THR A 56 2.13 5.44 -2.61
C THR A 56 3.36 5.98 -3.32
N LEU A 57 4.36 5.13 -3.58
CA LEU A 57 5.56 5.51 -4.32
C LEU A 57 5.23 5.91 -5.76
N LEU A 58 4.38 5.14 -6.46
CA LEU A 58 3.94 5.49 -7.81
C LEU A 58 3.25 6.85 -7.83
N ASN A 59 2.34 7.08 -6.91
CA ASN A 59 1.60 8.33 -6.77
C ASN A 59 2.52 9.54 -6.49
N ALA A 60 3.56 9.35 -5.67
CA ALA A 60 4.53 10.39 -5.37
C ALA A 60 5.35 10.84 -6.60
N THR A 61 5.39 10.04 -7.69
CA THR A 61 6.03 10.41 -8.94
C THR A 61 5.13 11.16 -9.94
N LEU A 62 3.81 11.19 -9.71
CA LEU A 62 2.84 11.82 -10.60
C LEU A 62 2.85 13.34 -10.45
N LYS A 63 2.71 14.05 -11.58
CA LYS A 63 2.73 15.53 -11.64
C LYS A 63 1.33 16.15 -11.61
N PHE A 64 0.30 15.37 -11.31
CA PHE A 64 -1.08 15.82 -11.30
C PHE A 64 -1.77 15.40 -10.01
N GLU A 65 -2.77 16.19 -9.60
CA GLU A 65 -3.65 15.88 -8.49
C GLU A 65 -4.70 14.87 -8.95
N GLY A 66 -4.71 13.68 -8.34
CA GLY A 66 -5.66 12.64 -8.70
C GLY A 66 -5.62 11.43 -7.78
N GLU A 67 -6.21 10.34 -8.28
CA GLU A 67 -6.22 9.01 -7.67
C GLU A 67 -5.56 8.02 -8.63
N ILE A 68 -4.78 7.10 -8.08
CA ILE A 68 -4.20 5.96 -8.78
C ILE A 68 -4.70 4.67 -8.13
N GLY A 69 -5.04 3.67 -8.94
CA GLY A 69 -5.35 2.32 -8.49
C GLY A 69 -4.29 1.33 -8.98
N LEU A 70 -3.75 0.53 -8.08
CA LEU A 70 -2.89 -0.61 -8.40
C LEU A 70 -3.65 -1.89 -8.07
N GLN A 71 -3.80 -2.77 -9.06
CA GLN A 71 -4.51 -4.03 -8.93
C GLN A 71 -3.64 -5.19 -9.41
N ILE A 72 -3.62 -6.25 -8.60
CA ILE A 72 -3.13 -7.57 -8.98
C ILE A 72 -4.35 -8.50 -9.09
N GLN A 73 -4.39 -9.31 -10.14
CA GLN A 73 -5.46 -10.27 -10.40
C GLN A 73 -4.84 -11.58 -10.87
N SER A 74 -5.40 -12.71 -10.40
CA SER A 74 -4.95 -14.02 -10.83
C SER A 74 -6.09 -15.04 -10.81
N ASP A 75 -5.90 -16.14 -11.52
CA ASP A 75 -6.79 -17.31 -11.44
C ASP A 75 -6.48 -18.22 -10.23
N GLY A 76 -5.42 -17.91 -9.47
CA GLY A 76 -4.98 -18.67 -8.31
C GLY A 76 -5.79 -18.42 -7.04
N ILE A 77 -5.17 -18.67 -5.88
CA ILE A 77 -5.80 -18.50 -4.55
C ILE A 77 -6.23 -17.04 -4.36
N ILE A 78 -5.36 -16.09 -4.73
CA ILE A 78 -5.67 -14.66 -4.67
C ILE A 78 -6.40 -14.28 -5.96
N LYS A 79 -7.70 -14.02 -5.87
CA LYS A 79 -8.52 -13.63 -7.02
C LYS A 79 -8.18 -12.21 -7.45
N TYR A 80 -8.15 -11.28 -6.50
CA TYR A 80 -7.62 -9.95 -6.73
C TYR A 80 -7.19 -9.26 -5.44
N ALA A 81 -6.25 -8.32 -5.56
CA ALA A 81 -5.92 -7.36 -4.52
C ALA A 81 -5.79 -5.99 -5.17
N VAL A 82 -6.45 -4.99 -4.61
CA VAL A 82 -6.47 -3.63 -5.14
C VAL A 82 -6.18 -2.63 -4.03
N VAL A 83 -5.35 -1.63 -4.34
CA VAL A 83 -5.14 -0.46 -3.49
C VAL A 83 -5.27 0.79 -4.35
N ASN A 84 -6.15 1.69 -3.92
CA ASN A 84 -6.26 3.03 -4.47
C ASN A 84 -5.60 4.03 -3.53
N GLY A 85 -4.94 5.03 -4.10
CA GLY A 85 -4.30 6.11 -3.37
C GLY A 85 -4.49 7.46 -4.04
N THR A 86 -4.68 8.51 -3.24
CA THR A 86 -4.71 9.89 -3.71
C THR A 86 -3.41 10.61 -3.41
N HIS A 87 -3.13 11.73 -4.10
CA HIS A 87 -1.97 12.61 -3.83
C HIS A 87 -1.84 13.10 -2.37
N ASP A 88 -2.92 13.04 -1.59
CA ASP A 88 -2.95 13.34 -0.14
C ASP A 88 -2.56 12.15 0.75
N LEU A 89 -2.05 11.04 0.19
CA LEU A 89 -1.76 9.79 0.91
C LEU A 89 -2.99 9.12 1.53
N LYS A 90 -4.19 9.42 1.02
CA LYS A 90 -5.40 8.71 1.42
C LYS A 90 -5.44 7.39 0.66
N LEU A 91 -5.24 6.28 1.38
CA LEU A 91 -5.27 4.94 0.79
C LEU A 91 -6.56 4.20 1.14
N ARG A 92 -6.99 3.33 0.24
CA ARG A 92 -8.03 2.32 0.45
C ARG A 92 -7.60 1.04 -0.23
N GLY A 93 -7.83 -0.10 0.39
CA GLY A 93 -7.43 -1.38 -0.18
C GLY A 93 -8.37 -2.51 0.23
N VAL A 94 -8.44 -3.52 -0.63
CA VAL A 94 -9.16 -4.76 -0.37
C VAL A 94 -8.51 -5.90 -1.15
N ALA A 95 -8.54 -7.09 -0.54
CA ALA A 95 -8.16 -8.33 -1.21
C ALA A 95 -9.32 -9.33 -1.19
N ARG A 96 -9.41 -10.13 -2.24
CA ARG A 96 -10.25 -11.32 -2.33
C ARG A 96 -9.37 -12.51 -2.64
N TRP A 97 -9.54 -13.54 -1.84
CA TRP A 97 -8.91 -14.84 -2.03
C TRP A 97 -9.96 -15.93 -1.88
N ASP A 98 -9.56 -17.14 -2.24
CA ASP A 98 -10.33 -18.33 -1.97
C ASP A 98 -10.27 -18.67 -0.47
N GLU A 99 -11.30 -18.26 0.27
CA GLU A 99 -11.44 -18.52 1.71
C GLU A 99 -11.67 -20.00 2.05
N THR A 100 -11.90 -20.87 1.06
CA THR A 100 -12.05 -22.32 1.28
C THR A 100 -10.72 -23.04 1.43
N VAL A 101 -9.62 -22.40 1.02
CA VAL A 101 -8.27 -22.95 1.13
C VAL A 101 -7.83 -22.96 2.59
N THR A 102 -7.49 -24.15 3.08
CA THR A 102 -7.15 -24.36 4.50
C THR A 102 -5.71 -23.98 4.82
N GLU A 103 -4.81 -24.04 3.82
CA GLU A 103 -3.39 -23.71 3.95
C GLU A 103 -3.00 -22.74 2.84
N LEU A 104 -2.59 -21.53 3.23
CA LEU A 104 -1.99 -20.59 2.30
C LEU A 104 -0.50 -20.87 2.18
N PRO A 105 0.10 -20.67 0.99
CA PRO A 105 1.54 -20.71 0.85
C PRO A 105 2.20 -19.70 1.79
N GLU A 106 3.43 -20.00 2.22
CA GLU A 106 4.27 -19.07 3.01
C GLU A 106 4.73 -17.85 2.20
#